data_AF-A0A0R2A192-F1
#
_entry.id   AF-A0A0R2A192-F1
#
_cell.length_a   1.000
_cell.length_b   1.000
_cell.length_c   1.000
_cell.angle_alpha   90.00
_cell.angle_beta   90.00
_cell.angle_gamma   90.00
#
_symmetry.space_group_name_H-M   'P 1'
#
loop_
_entity.id
_entity.type
_entity.pdbx_description
1 polymer ?
#
loop_
_entity_poly.entity_id
_entity_poly.type
_entity_poly.pdbx_seq_one_letter_code
_entity_poly.pdbx_strand_id
1 'polypeptide(L)'
;MDKQKFQQLMEQLRQATGVNANQLAEKLVSAAVIDLLQNERLYGEVLLQLPRAYDAQLTGIMGLRWQDNGLRLTINPLRLAKLQFSDELPTLLKHEVLHIVWQHPLRYRQTAHQHNVGIATDVAVNQYLSAAPVGTMTLGKLQPLLEESLPPKDDSQRYLDIVERSGLNPDDQQPSDANAQLDRDVDADQSQAEPGDDTGQQADTHEGWESDQDGNESLQTANLQQLLTHAWQNTPDKQRGLLPGEVYQQLEAVDDEPRLNWRQLLKKSLGKMPLGKKDSYARFNRRQPLRMDLPGQITNLVVNVAVFVDNSGSMGEREISYLLTQIRAIMKVYDAKLTVYSFDTQVHAQEAYEVKQATQIRFERIGGGGTRFQSIFDFLHQQHATNNDTLAVILTDGWGEAKLESYRFSNVLWVLTTERSELSVTNLQTRVASLADDPNYQKIKTTN
;
A
#
# COMPACT_ATOMS: atom_id res chain seq x y z
N MET A 1 17.70 -20.72 12.92
CA MET A 1 19.12 -20.51 13.32
C MET A 1 19.55 -21.60 14.30
N ASP A 2 20.81 -22.06 14.24
CA ASP A 2 21.36 -23.00 15.23
C ASP A 2 21.31 -22.41 16.66
N LYS A 3 20.78 -23.19 17.61
CA LYS A 3 20.63 -22.79 19.02
C LYS A 3 21.95 -22.36 19.65
N GLN A 4 23.06 -23.02 19.31
CA GLN A 4 24.38 -22.64 19.84
C GLN A 4 24.82 -21.26 19.34
N LYS A 5 24.61 -20.99 18.06
CA LYS A 5 24.92 -19.69 17.45
C LYS A 5 24.02 -18.56 18.00
N PHE A 6 22.74 -18.85 18.25
CA PHE A 6 21.83 -17.92 18.92
C PHE A 6 22.36 -17.54 20.30
N GLN A 7 22.67 -18.54 21.15
CA GLN A 7 23.17 -18.30 22.50
C GLN A 7 24.49 -17.51 22.50
N GLN A 8 25.41 -17.81 21.59
CA GLN A 8 26.66 -17.07 21.46
C GLN A 8 26.44 -15.59 21.09
N LEU A 9 25.56 -15.31 20.12
CA LEU A 9 25.25 -13.94 19.70
C LEU A 9 24.49 -13.17 20.79
N MET A 10 23.61 -13.85 21.53
CA MET A 10 22.88 -13.27 22.66
C MET A 10 23.82 -12.89 23.81
N GLU A 11 24.80 -13.74 24.13
CA GLU A 11 25.80 -13.42 25.15
C GLU A 11 26.66 -12.22 24.75
N GLN A 12 27.05 -12.13 23.48
CA GLN A 12 27.74 -10.96 22.95
C GLN A 12 26.87 -9.70 23.02
N LEU A 13 25.57 -9.82 22.71
CA LEU A 13 24.64 -8.69 22.73
C LEU A 13 24.44 -8.15 24.14
N ARG A 14 24.32 -9.03 25.16
CA ARG A 14 24.20 -8.65 26.58
C ARG A 14 25.38 -7.83 27.09
N GLN A 15 26.56 -8.03 26.50
CA GLN A 15 27.79 -7.32 26.87
C GLN A 15 28.06 -6.08 26.00
N ALA A 16 27.31 -5.89 24.91
CA ALA A 16 27.53 -4.82 23.95
C ALA A 16 26.72 -3.56 24.29
N THR A 17 27.26 -2.39 23.91
CA THR A 17 26.57 -1.10 24.05
C THR A 17 26.66 -0.27 22.77
N GLY A 18 25.71 0.65 22.60
CA GLY A 18 25.66 1.58 21.46
C GLY A 18 25.67 0.88 20.10
N VAL A 19 26.55 1.33 19.19
CA VAL A 19 26.59 0.86 17.79
C VAL A 19 26.86 -0.65 17.68
N ASN A 20 27.65 -1.23 18.60
CA ASN A 20 27.94 -2.67 18.58
C ASN A 20 26.69 -3.49 18.90
N ALA A 21 25.88 -3.03 19.86
CA ALA A 21 24.61 -3.67 20.20
C ALA A 21 23.66 -3.67 18.99
N ASN A 22 23.57 -2.56 18.26
CA ASN A 22 22.75 -2.48 17.04
C ASN A 22 23.20 -3.46 15.96
N GLN A 23 24.52 -3.61 15.75
CA GLN A 23 25.05 -4.56 14.74
C GLN A 23 24.80 -6.02 15.12
N LEU A 24 24.88 -6.35 16.41
CA LEU A 24 24.59 -7.70 16.91
C LEU A 24 23.10 -8.01 16.83
N ALA A 25 22.25 -7.06 17.21
CA ALA A 25 20.80 -7.17 17.04
C ALA A 25 20.42 -7.38 15.56
N GLU A 26 21.03 -6.63 14.63
CA GLU A 26 20.81 -6.82 13.19
C GLU A 26 21.20 -8.21 12.71
N LYS A 27 22.33 -8.75 13.19
CA LYS A 27 22.72 -10.13 12.86
C LYS A 27 21.71 -11.16 13.35
N LEU A 28 21.20 -11.00 14.58
CA LEU A 28 20.21 -11.89 15.17
C LEU A 28 18.89 -11.85 14.41
N VAL A 29 18.37 -10.65 14.16
CA VAL A 29 17.11 -10.41 13.45
C VAL A 29 17.22 -10.89 12.00
N SER A 30 18.31 -10.57 11.30
CA SER A 30 18.55 -11.08 9.95
C SER A 30 18.62 -12.61 9.90
N ALA A 31 19.24 -13.25 10.89
CA ALA A 31 19.28 -14.71 10.96
C ALA A 31 17.89 -15.32 11.20
N ALA A 32 17.05 -14.69 12.02
CA ALA A 32 15.66 -15.10 12.25
C ALA A 32 14.79 -14.90 11.00
N VAL A 33 14.95 -13.79 10.27
CA VAL A 33 14.23 -13.54 9.02
C VAL A 33 14.62 -14.53 7.92
N ILE A 34 15.91 -14.89 7.82
CA ILE A 34 16.37 -15.94 6.88
C ILE A 34 15.73 -17.30 7.23
N ASP A 35 15.59 -17.62 8.51
CA ASP A 35 14.93 -18.85 8.97
C ASP A 35 13.44 -18.86 8.58
N LEU A 36 12.73 -17.74 8.82
CA LEU A 36 11.34 -17.57 8.40
C LEU A 36 11.19 -17.65 6.87
N LEU A 37 12.10 -17.09 6.08
CA LEU A 37 12.08 -17.22 4.62
C LEU A 37 12.17 -18.68 4.12
N GLN A 38 12.78 -19.57 4.91
CA GLN A 38 12.90 -20.99 4.57
C GLN A 38 11.68 -21.80 5.02
N ASN A 39 11.19 -21.53 6.24
CA ASN A 39 10.21 -22.37 6.91
C ASN A 39 8.77 -21.83 6.85
N GLU A 40 8.59 -20.51 6.87
CA GLU A 40 7.30 -19.83 6.88
C GLU A 40 7.36 -18.58 5.97
N ARG A 41 7.47 -18.80 4.64
CA ARG A 41 7.92 -17.81 3.64
C ARG A 41 7.21 -16.47 3.70
N LEU A 42 5.89 -16.45 3.93
CA LEU A 42 5.10 -15.22 4.00
C LEU A 42 5.70 -14.23 5.01
N TYR A 43 5.95 -14.69 6.24
CA TYR A 43 6.49 -13.84 7.30
C TYR A 43 7.86 -13.30 6.93
N GLY A 44 8.71 -14.16 6.36
CA GLY A 44 10.02 -13.77 5.86
C GLY A 44 9.96 -12.71 4.74
N GLU A 45 9.04 -12.86 3.78
CA GLU A 45 8.88 -11.93 2.66
C GLU A 45 8.34 -10.55 3.10
N VAL A 46 7.48 -10.49 4.10
CA VAL A 46 7.05 -9.23 4.73
C VAL A 46 8.22 -8.56 5.44
N LEU A 47 8.93 -9.29 6.30
CA LEU A 47 10.05 -8.76 7.11
C LEU A 47 11.28 -8.37 6.28
N LEU A 48 11.43 -8.94 5.08
CA LEU A 48 12.49 -8.57 4.14
C LEU A 48 12.25 -7.19 3.52
N GLN A 49 10.99 -6.78 3.39
CA GLN A 49 10.60 -5.50 2.78
C GLN A 49 10.55 -4.34 3.79
N LEU A 50 10.50 -4.64 5.09
CA LEU A 50 10.45 -3.63 6.14
C LEU A 50 11.85 -3.06 6.44
N PRO A 51 12.05 -1.74 6.31
CA PRO A 51 13.20 -1.08 6.90
C PRO A 51 13.29 -1.35 8.40
N ARG A 52 14.52 -1.46 8.92
CA ARG A 52 14.78 -1.69 10.34
C ARG A 52 15.48 -0.49 10.95
N ALA A 53 15.12 -0.15 12.18
CA ALA A 53 15.87 0.79 13.01
C ALA A 53 16.08 0.22 14.40
N TYR A 54 17.12 0.71 15.06
CA TYR A 54 17.50 0.28 16.40
C TYR A 54 17.42 1.47 17.34
N ASP A 55 16.56 1.36 18.35
CA ASP A 55 16.30 2.40 19.32
C ASP A 55 16.30 1.81 20.73
N ALA A 56 17.30 2.17 21.53
CA ALA A 56 17.44 1.70 22.91
C ALA A 56 16.39 2.32 23.86
N GLN A 57 15.69 3.37 23.44
CA GLN A 57 14.65 4.04 24.23
C GLN A 57 13.25 3.46 24.00
N LEU A 58 13.08 2.59 23.00
CA LEU A 58 11.80 1.93 22.73
C LEU A 58 11.33 1.12 23.95
N THR A 59 10.05 1.26 24.33
CA THR A 59 9.47 0.60 25.51
C THR A 59 9.33 -0.92 25.33
N GLY A 60 9.06 -1.39 24.11
CA GLY A 60 9.02 -2.81 23.75
C GLY A 60 10.37 -3.37 23.30
N ILE A 61 10.44 -4.69 23.05
CA ILE A 61 11.58 -5.31 22.35
C ILE A 61 11.58 -4.90 20.88
N MET A 62 10.42 -4.88 20.25
CA MET A 62 10.21 -4.36 18.91
C MET A 62 8.83 -3.73 18.77
N GLY A 63 8.59 -3.09 17.64
CA GLY A 63 7.29 -2.55 17.28
C GLY A 63 7.30 -1.91 15.90
N LEU A 64 6.11 -1.77 15.31
CA LEU A 64 5.91 -1.10 14.03
C LEU A 64 5.71 0.40 14.21
N ARG A 65 6.41 1.20 13.41
CA ARG A 65 6.27 2.66 13.40
C ARG A 65 6.09 3.19 11.98
N TRP A 66 5.22 4.18 11.81
CA TRP A 66 5.16 4.94 10.56
C TRP A 66 6.40 5.82 10.40
N GLN A 67 7.01 5.74 9.22
CA GLN A 67 8.00 6.71 8.78
C GLN A 67 7.66 7.17 7.36
N ASP A 68 7.43 8.47 7.21
CA ASP A 68 6.90 9.05 5.98
C ASP A 68 5.60 8.32 5.55
N ASN A 69 5.65 7.62 4.40
CA ASN A 69 4.54 6.84 3.87
C ASN A 69 4.72 5.32 4.00
N GLY A 70 5.70 4.85 4.77
CA GLY A 70 6.00 3.42 4.92
C GLY A 70 6.08 2.97 6.39
N LEU A 71 5.88 1.67 6.61
CA LEU A 71 6.13 1.07 7.92
C LEU A 71 7.60 0.70 8.07
N ARG A 72 8.10 0.83 9.29
CA ARG A 72 9.44 0.43 9.72
C ARG A 72 9.32 -0.41 10.98
N LEU A 73 10.14 -1.46 11.07
CA LEU A 73 10.32 -2.25 12.27
C LEU A 73 11.40 -1.58 13.16
N THR A 74 11.02 -1.14 14.35
CA THR A 74 11.96 -0.55 15.33
C THR A 74 12.25 -1.59 16.40
N ILE A 75 13.51 -1.74 16.79
CA ILE A 75 13.96 -2.80 17.70
C ILE A 75 14.80 -2.19 18.82
N ASN A 76 14.51 -2.55 20.06
CA ASN A 76 15.34 -2.23 21.21
C ASN A 76 16.43 -3.31 21.39
N PRO A 77 17.71 -3.01 21.09
CA PRO A 77 18.77 -4.01 21.21
C PRO A 77 19.00 -4.44 22.67
N LEU A 78 18.73 -3.58 23.65
CA LEU A 78 18.93 -3.88 25.08
C LEU A 78 17.83 -4.79 25.62
N ARG A 79 16.58 -4.57 25.22
CA ARG A 79 15.47 -5.46 25.58
C ARG A 79 15.52 -6.77 24.80
N LEU A 80 15.94 -6.74 23.53
CA LEU A 80 16.19 -7.94 22.73
C LEU A 80 17.18 -8.88 23.42
N ALA A 81 18.22 -8.34 24.06
CA ALA A 81 19.23 -9.11 24.80
C ALA A 81 18.67 -9.92 25.99
N LYS A 82 17.46 -9.59 26.45
CA LYS A 82 16.76 -10.27 27.56
C LYS A 82 16.04 -11.55 27.15
N LEU A 83 15.84 -11.79 25.85
CA LEU A 83 15.28 -13.06 25.36
C LEU A 83 16.15 -14.24 25.83
N GLN A 84 15.50 -15.34 26.15
CA GLN A 84 16.16 -16.54 26.69
C GLN A 84 16.10 -17.70 25.69
N PHE A 85 15.00 -17.81 24.95
CA PHE A 85 14.73 -18.93 24.07
C PHE A 85 14.80 -18.51 22.59
N SER A 86 15.32 -19.42 21.75
CA SER A 86 15.60 -19.14 20.34
C SER A 86 14.35 -18.94 19.48
N ASP A 87 13.20 -19.42 19.94
CA ASP A 87 11.89 -19.35 19.28
C ASP A 87 11.10 -18.09 19.66
N GLU A 88 11.49 -17.36 20.71
CA GLU A 88 10.84 -16.10 21.11
C GLU A 88 10.97 -15.04 20.01
N LEU A 89 12.17 -14.86 19.44
CA LEU A 89 12.42 -13.86 18.41
C LEU A 89 11.61 -14.12 17.11
N PRO A 90 11.62 -15.33 16.52
CA PRO A 90 10.73 -15.65 15.40
C PRO A 90 9.26 -15.45 15.74
N THR A 91 8.82 -15.77 16.97
CA THR A 91 7.42 -15.61 17.39
C THR A 91 7.01 -14.14 17.47
N LEU A 92 7.87 -13.28 18.05
CA LEU A 92 7.66 -11.82 18.05
C LEU A 92 7.62 -11.26 16.63
N LEU A 93 8.55 -11.66 15.76
CA LEU A 93 8.56 -11.20 14.37
C LEU A 93 7.27 -11.60 13.63
N LYS A 94 6.74 -12.80 13.87
CA LYS A 94 5.46 -13.23 13.28
C LYS A 94 4.29 -12.42 13.83
N HIS A 95 4.30 -12.09 15.11
CA HIS A 95 3.33 -11.20 15.75
C HIS A 95 3.29 -9.82 15.05
N GLU A 96 4.44 -9.18 14.83
CA GLU A 96 4.52 -7.92 14.07
C GLU A 96 3.92 -8.05 12.66
N VAL A 97 4.26 -9.12 11.94
CA VAL A 97 3.71 -9.34 10.60
C VAL A 97 2.20 -9.49 10.64
N LEU A 98 1.62 -10.15 11.64
CA LEU A 98 0.17 -10.29 11.74
C LEU A 98 -0.52 -8.92 11.92
N HIS A 99 0.08 -7.99 12.65
CA HIS A 99 -0.43 -6.61 12.71
C HIS A 99 -0.44 -5.91 11.35
N ILE A 100 0.54 -6.20 10.48
CA ILE A 100 0.58 -5.71 9.10
C ILE A 100 -0.51 -6.37 8.25
N VAL A 101 -0.69 -7.69 8.35
CA VAL A 101 -1.70 -8.46 7.60
C VAL A 101 -3.11 -7.94 7.91
N TRP A 102 -3.40 -7.68 9.19
CA TRP A 102 -4.67 -7.12 9.65
C TRP A 102 -4.74 -5.59 9.55
N GLN A 103 -3.71 -4.96 9.00
CA GLN A 103 -3.63 -3.51 8.76
C GLN A 103 -3.83 -2.67 10.02
N HIS A 104 -3.49 -3.19 11.21
CA HIS A 104 -3.74 -2.51 12.48
C HIS A 104 -3.08 -1.13 12.59
N PRO A 105 -1.81 -0.91 12.16
CA PRO A 105 -1.20 0.42 12.17
C PRO A 105 -1.94 1.45 11.31
N LEU A 106 -2.71 1.00 10.30
CA LEU A 106 -3.53 1.87 9.45
C LEU A 106 -4.93 2.05 10.04
N ARG A 107 -5.56 0.97 10.55
CA ARG A 107 -6.92 0.97 11.11
C ARG A 107 -7.03 1.85 12.36
N TYR A 108 -6.03 1.83 13.23
CA TYR A 108 -6.10 2.41 14.57
C TYR A 108 -5.27 3.69 14.78
N ARG A 109 -4.72 4.26 13.70
CA ARG A 109 -3.89 5.47 13.74
C ARG A 109 -4.57 6.74 14.30
N GLN A 110 -5.91 6.77 14.30
CA GLN A 110 -6.73 7.89 14.80
C GLN A 110 -7.46 7.55 16.11
N THR A 111 -7.24 6.36 16.66
CA THR A 111 -7.87 5.95 17.92
C THR A 111 -7.19 6.64 19.09
N ALA A 112 -7.97 7.24 19.99
CA ALA A 112 -7.42 8.00 21.12
C ALA A 112 -6.74 7.09 22.16
N HIS A 113 -7.34 5.95 22.50
CA HIS A 113 -6.84 5.05 23.55
C HIS A 113 -5.88 3.98 22.98
N GLN A 114 -4.64 4.36 22.65
CA GLN A 114 -3.67 3.40 22.08
C GLN A 114 -3.34 2.22 22.99
N HIS A 115 -3.44 2.39 24.32
CA HIS A 115 -3.29 1.27 25.24
C HIS A 115 -4.34 0.17 24.98
N ASN A 116 -5.61 0.56 24.83
CA ASN A 116 -6.69 -0.37 24.54
C ASN A 116 -6.58 -0.97 23.14
N VAL A 117 -6.07 -0.18 22.18
CA VAL A 117 -5.73 -0.69 20.83
C VAL A 117 -4.76 -1.85 20.99
N GLY A 118 -3.64 -1.66 21.70
CA GLY A 118 -2.64 -2.72 21.89
C GLY A 118 -3.21 -3.99 22.51
N ILE A 119 -4.02 -3.88 23.57
CA ILE A 119 -4.72 -5.03 24.17
C ILE A 119 -5.60 -5.75 23.14
N ALA A 120 -6.43 -5.02 22.41
CA ALA A 120 -7.38 -5.58 21.47
C ALA A 120 -6.70 -6.23 20.25
N THR A 121 -5.66 -5.58 19.73
CA THR A 121 -4.92 -6.06 18.56
C THR A 121 -4.07 -7.27 18.89
N ASP A 122 -3.41 -7.30 20.05
CA ASP A 122 -2.67 -8.46 20.55
C ASP A 122 -3.57 -9.68 20.68
N VAL A 123 -4.72 -9.53 21.33
CA VAL A 123 -5.69 -10.63 21.50
C VAL A 123 -6.14 -11.17 20.15
N ALA A 124 -6.38 -10.29 19.17
CA ALA A 124 -6.75 -10.71 17.83
C ALA A 124 -5.62 -11.51 17.14
N VAL A 125 -4.40 -10.98 17.09
CA VAL A 125 -3.32 -11.60 16.30
C VAL A 125 -2.73 -12.84 16.96
N ASN A 126 -2.63 -12.87 18.29
CA ASN A 126 -1.98 -13.96 19.01
C ASN A 126 -2.70 -15.30 18.85
N GLN A 127 -3.98 -15.29 18.47
CA GLN A 127 -4.77 -16.49 18.19
C GLN A 127 -4.36 -17.21 16.88
N TYR A 128 -3.54 -16.57 16.04
CA TYR A 128 -2.97 -17.17 14.81
C TYR A 128 -1.57 -17.76 15.02
N LEU A 129 -0.98 -17.56 16.19
CA LEU A 129 0.33 -18.09 16.54
C LEU A 129 0.18 -19.41 17.31
N SER A 130 1.16 -20.30 17.17
CA SER A 130 1.20 -21.54 17.98
C SER A 130 1.38 -21.25 19.47
N ALA A 131 2.07 -20.16 19.79
CA ALA A 131 2.22 -19.61 21.12
C ALA A 131 2.29 -18.08 21.02
N ALA A 132 1.60 -17.39 21.92
CA ALA A 132 1.68 -15.93 22.00
C ALA A 132 3.07 -15.50 22.51
N PRO A 133 3.64 -14.40 22.01
CA PRO A 133 4.87 -13.86 22.57
C PRO A 133 4.68 -13.52 24.06
N VAL A 134 5.70 -13.83 24.86
CA VAL A 134 5.73 -13.45 26.29
C VAL A 134 5.56 -11.94 26.38
N GLY A 135 4.78 -11.45 27.35
CA GLY A 135 4.54 -10.01 27.53
C GLY A 135 3.43 -9.39 26.66
N THR A 136 2.77 -10.16 25.78
CA THR A 136 1.61 -9.69 24.99
C THR A 136 0.27 -10.12 25.61
N MET A 137 -0.82 -9.47 25.21
CA MET A 137 -2.17 -9.82 25.68
C MET A 137 -2.74 -11.02 24.91
N THR A 138 -3.43 -11.93 25.59
CA THR A 138 -4.08 -13.09 24.96
C THR A 138 -5.53 -13.19 25.40
N LEU A 139 -6.35 -13.90 24.62
CA LEU A 139 -7.76 -14.12 24.96
C LEU A 139 -7.92 -14.73 26.37
N GLY A 140 -7.05 -15.68 26.72
CA GLY A 140 -7.06 -16.33 28.03
C GLY A 140 -6.60 -15.42 29.19
N LYS A 141 -5.88 -14.32 28.91
CA LYS A 141 -5.57 -13.28 29.89
C LYS A 141 -6.69 -12.25 29.99
N LEU A 142 -7.31 -11.90 28.87
CA LEU A 142 -8.35 -10.86 28.81
C LEU A 142 -9.69 -11.33 29.40
N GLN A 143 -10.13 -12.56 29.12
CA GLN A 143 -11.41 -13.08 29.61
C GLN A 143 -11.56 -13.04 31.14
N PRO A 144 -10.55 -13.44 31.95
CA PRO A 144 -10.61 -13.30 33.40
C PRO A 144 -10.68 -11.85 33.87
N LEU A 145 -9.98 -10.93 33.20
CA LEU A 145 -9.97 -9.50 33.58
C LEU A 145 -11.32 -8.82 33.36
N LEU A 146 -12.08 -9.30 32.37
CA LEU A 146 -13.40 -8.77 32.03
C LEU A 146 -14.54 -9.52 32.72
N GLU A 147 -14.24 -10.63 33.40
CA GLU A 147 -15.24 -11.58 33.90
C GLU A 147 -16.25 -12.02 32.82
N GLU A 148 -15.84 -12.01 31.54
CA GLU A 148 -16.69 -12.25 30.38
C GLU A 148 -16.08 -13.29 29.42
N SER A 149 -16.93 -14.19 28.91
CA SER A 149 -16.53 -15.14 27.87
C SER A 149 -16.55 -14.48 26.50
N LEU A 150 -15.38 -14.13 26.01
CA LEU A 150 -15.19 -13.56 24.68
C LEU A 150 -15.14 -14.61 23.56
N PRO A 151 -15.71 -14.32 22.36
CA PRO A 151 -15.59 -15.20 21.20
C PRO A 151 -14.12 -15.30 20.72
N PRO A 152 -13.63 -16.50 20.35
CA PRO A 152 -12.29 -16.65 19.77
C PRO A 152 -12.27 -16.19 18.31
N LYS A 153 -11.10 -15.72 17.85
CA LYS A 153 -10.81 -15.23 16.49
C LYS A 153 -11.80 -14.17 15.98
N ASP A 154 -12.26 -13.29 16.87
CA ASP A 154 -13.10 -12.16 16.48
C ASP A 154 -12.25 -10.98 15.98
N ASP A 155 -12.89 -9.99 15.35
CA ASP A 155 -12.19 -8.82 14.83
C ASP A 155 -11.67 -7.93 15.98
N SER A 156 -10.48 -7.35 15.78
CA SER A 156 -9.84 -6.46 16.75
C SER A 156 -10.72 -5.27 17.15
N GLN A 157 -11.63 -4.79 16.28
CA GLN A 157 -12.56 -3.72 16.62
C GLN A 157 -13.54 -4.17 17.69
N ARG A 158 -14.02 -5.42 17.63
CA ARG A 158 -14.95 -5.93 18.63
C ARG A 158 -14.26 -6.07 19.98
N TYR A 159 -13.01 -6.55 20.01
CA TYR A 159 -12.24 -6.59 21.25
C TYR A 159 -11.98 -5.18 21.79
N LEU A 160 -11.66 -4.21 20.93
CA LEU A 160 -11.48 -2.82 21.33
C LEU A 160 -12.75 -2.23 21.94
N ASP A 161 -13.90 -2.40 21.28
CA ASP A 161 -15.21 -1.98 21.78
C ASP A 161 -15.52 -2.55 23.18
N ILE A 162 -15.10 -3.79 23.45
CA ILE A 162 -15.31 -4.44 24.74
C ILE A 162 -14.38 -3.86 25.80
N VAL A 163 -13.09 -3.70 25.49
CA VAL A 163 -12.07 -3.12 26.39
C VAL A 163 -12.42 -1.67 26.74
N GLU A 164 -12.89 -0.88 25.78
CA GLU A 164 -13.31 0.51 26.03
C GLU A 164 -14.56 0.61 26.91
N ARG A 165 -15.46 -0.39 26.85
CA ARG A 165 -16.67 -0.44 27.69
C ARG A 165 -16.41 -0.99 29.08
N SER A 166 -15.35 -1.79 29.26
CA SER A 166 -15.05 -2.47 30.52
C SER A 166 -14.34 -1.57 31.54
N GLY A 167 -14.01 -0.32 31.18
CA GLY A 167 -13.37 0.62 32.10
C GLY A 167 -11.93 0.27 32.43
N LEU A 168 -11.25 -0.50 31.58
CA LEU A 168 -9.80 -0.76 31.65
C LEU A 168 -8.95 0.47 31.25
N ASN A 169 -9.58 1.65 31.12
CA ASN A 169 -8.93 2.88 30.72
C ASN A 169 -7.97 3.34 31.83
N PRO A 170 -6.68 3.56 31.51
CA PRO A 170 -5.73 4.14 32.46
C PRO A 170 -6.16 5.52 32.99
N ASP A 171 -6.95 6.26 32.20
CA ASP A 171 -7.40 7.62 32.52
C ASP A 171 -8.62 7.68 33.47
N ASP A 172 -9.34 6.57 33.66
CA ASP A 172 -10.53 6.49 34.51
C ASP A 172 -10.26 5.71 35.81
N GLN A 173 -9.28 6.12 36.64
CA GLN A 173 -9.38 5.93 38.11
C GLN A 173 -8.27 6.55 38.98
N GLN A 174 -8.74 7.22 40.05
CA GLN A 174 -8.08 7.34 41.35
C GLN A 174 -7.54 5.98 41.84
N PRO A 175 -6.46 5.96 42.63
CA PRO A 175 -5.74 4.73 42.98
C PRO A 175 -6.67 3.75 43.72
N SER A 176 -7.08 2.69 43.04
CA SER A 176 -7.68 1.51 43.63
C SER A 176 -6.68 0.37 43.56
N ASP A 177 -6.63 -0.45 44.61
CA ASP A 177 -5.63 -1.49 44.88
C ASP A 177 -5.56 -2.63 43.83
N ALA A 178 -6.34 -2.56 42.74
CA ALA A 178 -6.33 -3.54 41.65
C ALA A 178 -5.08 -3.41 40.74
N ASN A 179 -4.47 -2.22 40.64
CA ASN A 179 -3.24 -2.03 39.85
C ASN A 179 -1.99 -2.66 40.50
N ALA A 180 -2.08 -3.13 41.74
CA ALA A 180 -0.96 -3.84 42.39
C ALA A 180 -0.89 -5.34 42.04
N GLN A 181 -1.89 -5.88 41.31
CA GLN A 181 -1.93 -7.29 40.89
C GLN A 181 -1.43 -7.54 39.46
N LEU A 182 -1.15 -6.49 38.68
CA LEU A 182 -0.57 -6.63 37.34
C LEU A 182 0.93 -6.97 37.35
N ASP A 183 1.60 -6.83 38.51
CA ASP A 183 3.07 -6.93 38.64
C ASP A 183 3.57 -7.96 39.66
N ARG A 184 2.69 -8.78 40.26
CA ARG A 184 3.11 -9.72 41.32
C ARG A 184 2.45 -11.08 41.18
N ASP A 185 3.09 -11.93 40.39
CA ASP A 185 3.07 -13.37 40.63
C ASP A 185 4.40 -14.00 40.19
N VAL A 186 5.46 -13.69 40.96
CA VAL A 186 6.58 -14.61 41.20
C VAL A 186 7.04 -14.43 42.66
N ASP A 187 7.21 -15.56 43.35
CA ASP A 187 7.43 -15.76 44.78
C ASP A 187 8.45 -14.86 45.49
N ALA A 188 8.20 -14.66 46.79
CA ALA A 188 8.81 -13.70 47.69
C ALA A 188 10.25 -14.01 48.18
N ASP A 189 11.07 -12.96 48.32
CA ASP A 189 11.86 -12.72 49.54
C ASP A 189 12.18 -11.22 49.72
N GLN A 190 12.20 -10.77 50.96
CA GLN A 190 12.24 -9.38 51.39
C GLN A 190 13.65 -8.77 51.31
N SER A 191 13.80 -7.57 50.72
CA SER A 191 14.59 -6.47 51.32
C SER A 191 14.53 -5.17 50.51
N GLN A 192 14.16 -4.12 51.25
CA GLN A 192 14.43 -2.67 51.13
C GLN A 192 14.46 -1.95 49.76
N ALA A 193 13.68 -0.87 49.72
CA ALA A 193 13.36 -0.01 48.61
C ALA A 193 14.51 0.88 48.08
N GLU A 194 14.57 1.01 46.76
CA GLU A 194 15.12 2.12 45.96
C GLU A 194 14.11 2.40 44.81
N PRO A 195 13.98 3.65 44.31
CA PRO A 195 12.87 4.04 43.45
C PRO A 195 13.18 3.87 41.95
N GLY A 196 12.30 3.13 41.25
CA GLY A 196 12.02 3.31 39.82
C GLY A 196 12.75 2.39 38.83
N ASP A 197 12.42 1.09 38.82
CA ASP A 197 12.62 0.20 37.67
C ASP A 197 11.28 -0.50 37.39
N ASP A 198 10.59 -0.05 36.34
CA ASP A 198 9.38 -0.67 35.82
C ASP A 198 9.79 -1.96 35.08
N THR A 199 9.80 -3.06 35.83
CA THR A 199 10.24 -4.39 35.38
C THR A 199 9.11 -5.22 34.75
N GLY A 200 8.13 -4.60 34.10
CA GLY A 200 7.30 -5.26 33.11
C GLY A 200 8.09 -5.48 31.81
N GLN A 201 8.47 -6.73 31.49
CA GLN A 201 9.06 -7.06 30.18
C GLN A 201 8.00 -6.95 29.07
N GLN A 202 7.70 -5.73 28.65
CA GLN A 202 6.87 -5.46 27.49
C GLN A 202 7.63 -5.90 26.23
N ALA A 203 7.11 -6.89 25.51
CA ALA A 203 7.80 -7.49 24.37
C ALA A 203 7.49 -6.79 23.05
N ASP A 204 6.26 -6.33 22.85
CA ASP A 204 5.87 -5.48 21.73
C ASP A 204 5.49 -4.07 22.21
N THR A 205 5.63 -3.09 21.34
CA THR A 205 5.08 -1.75 21.53
C THR A 205 4.36 -1.23 20.29
N HIS A 206 3.19 -0.65 20.54
CA HIS A 206 2.34 -0.02 19.55
C HIS A 206 2.70 1.47 19.30
N GLU A 207 3.85 1.91 19.83
CA GLU A 207 4.35 3.27 19.73
C GLU A 207 4.65 3.71 18.28
N GLY A 208 3.91 4.71 17.82
CA GLY A 208 4.10 5.31 16.51
C GLY A 208 3.13 4.80 15.43
N TRP A 209 2.03 4.17 15.85
CA TRP A 209 0.84 4.01 15.02
C TRP A 209 0.03 5.30 14.95
N GLU A 210 0.09 6.11 16.01
CA GLU A 210 -0.56 7.42 16.07
C GLU A 210 -0.08 8.34 14.95
N SER A 211 -1.02 9.15 14.47
CA SER A 211 -0.81 10.15 13.44
C SER A 211 0.04 11.32 13.93
N ASP A 212 1.36 11.22 13.86
CA ASP A 212 2.19 12.40 13.64
C ASP A 212 2.05 12.86 12.17
N GLN A 213 2.13 14.17 11.92
CA GLN A 213 1.77 14.84 10.65
C GLN A 213 2.55 14.42 9.38
N ASP A 214 3.28 13.31 9.41
CA ASP A 214 4.37 13.00 8.47
C ASP A 214 4.00 12.09 7.29
N GLY A 215 2.72 11.74 7.08
CA GLY A 215 2.34 10.82 6.00
C GLY A 215 0.99 11.10 5.33
N ASN A 216 0.91 10.80 4.04
CA ASN A 216 -0.34 10.81 3.28
C ASN A 216 -1.00 9.43 3.41
N GLU A 217 -2.18 9.37 4.03
CA GLU A 217 -2.93 8.14 4.29
C GLU A 217 -3.11 7.30 3.01
N SER A 218 -3.46 7.92 1.87
CA SER A 218 -3.63 7.20 0.61
C SER A 218 -2.33 6.58 0.10
N LEU A 219 -1.18 7.20 0.36
CA LEU A 219 0.13 6.62 0.03
C LEU A 219 0.51 5.51 1.00
N GLN A 220 0.19 5.65 2.28
CA GLN A 220 0.42 4.64 3.31
C GLN A 220 -0.40 3.37 3.03
N THR A 221 -1.69 3.51 2.71
CA THR A 221 -2.54 2.41 2.26
C THR A 221 -1.96 1.72 1.03
N ALA A 222 -1.59 2.48 0.00
CA ALA A 222 -1.04 1.92 -1.23
C ALA A 222 0.29 1.18 -1.00
N ASN A 223 1.17 1.72 -0.15
CA ASN A 223 2.44 1.09 0.17
C ASN A 223 2.26 -0.19 1.00
N LEU A 224 1.34 -0.17 1.98
CA LEU A 224 0.99 -1.35 2.79
C LEU A 224 0.40 -2.47 1.93
N GLN A 225 -0.54 -2.13 1.06
CA GLN A 225 -1.12 -3.08 0.08
C GLN A 225 -0.03 -3.64 -0.82
N GLN A 226 0.82 -2.79 -1.41
CA GLN A 226 1.90 -3.24 -2.29
C GLN A 226 2.87 -4.19 -1.58
N LEU A 227 3.20 -3.92 -0.31
CA LEU A 227 4.07 -4.77 0.50
C LEU A 227 3.45 -6.17 0.69
N LEU A 228 2.17 -6.22 1.06
CA LEU A 228 1.45 -7.47 1.26
C LEU A 228 1.27 -8.23 -0.06
N THR A 229 0.89 -7.56 -1.15
CA THR A 229 0.77 -8.16 -2.49
C THR A 229 2.11 -8.77 -2.94
N HIS A 230 3.22 -8.05 -2.78
CA HIS A 230 4.53 -8.56 -3.15
C HIS A 230 4.96 -9.76 -2.29
N ALA A 231 4.70 -9.71 -0.97
CA ALA A 231 4.99 -10.82 -0.08
C ALA A 231 4.15 -12.07 -0.43
N TRP A 232 2.88 -11.87 -0.75
CA TRP A 232 1.97 -12.92 -1.18
C TRP A 232 2.43 -13.57 -2.49
N GLN A 233 2.76 -12.76 -3.50
CA GLN A 233 3.21 -13.24 -4.81
C GLN A 233 4.52 -14.03 -4.73
N ASN A 234 5.42 -13.68 -3.81
CA ASN A 234 6.67 -14.41 -3.60
C ASN A 234 6.53 -15.63 -2.67
N THR A 235 5.35 -15.84 -2.08
CA THR A 235 5.07 -17.02 -1.25
C THR A 235 4.58 -18.17 -2.14
N PRO A 236 5.29 -19.32 -2.23
CA PRO A 236 4.86 -20.44 -3.06
C PRO A 236 3.55 -21.09 -2.57
N ASP A 237 2.73 -21.62 -3.49
CA ASP A 237 1.41 -22.20 -3.17
C ASP A 237 1.44 -23.26 -2.06
N LYS A 238 2.46 -24.13 -2.06
CA LYS A 238 2.63 -25.14 -1.00
C LYS A 238 2.79 -24.54 0.39
N GLN A 239 3.43 -23.37 0.48
CA GLN A 239 3.61 -22.67 1.74
C GLN A 239 2.42 -21.78 2.10
N ARG A 240 1.66 -21.29 1.11
CA ARG A 240 0.37 -20.62 1.35
C ARG A 240 -0.62 -21.54 2.07
N GLY A 241 -0.64 -22.82 1.71
CA GLY A 241 -1.49 -23.83 2.36
C GLY A 241 -1.12 -24.18 3.82
N LEU A 242 0.01 -23.68 4.34
CA LEU A 242 0.41 -23.86 5.74
C LEU A 242 -0.05 -22.71 6.64
N LEU A 243 -0.59 -21.64 6.06
CA LEU A 243 -1.08 -20.47 6.79
C LEU A 243 -2.42 -20.77 7.46
N PRO A 244 -2.74 -20.11 8.59
CA PRO A 244 -4.09 -20.11 9.12
C PRO A 244 -5.10 -19.65 8.07
N GLY A 245 -6.26 -20.30 8.00
CA GLY A 245 -7.25 -20.07 6.94
C GLY A 245 -7.71 -18.61 6.83
N GLU A 246 -7.87 -17.92 7.96
CA GLU A 246 -8.28 -16.52 7.98
C GLU A 246 -7.16 -15.58 7.50
N VAL A 247 -5.89 -15.90 7.79
CA VAL A 247 -4.72 -15.17 7.27
C VAL A 247 -4.60 -15.36 5.76
N TYR A 248 -4.83 -16.58 5.28
CA TYR A 248 -4.88 -16.88 3.84
C TYR A 248 -5.97 -16.05 3.15
N GLN A 249 -7.20 -16.06 3.67
CA GLN A 249 -8.34 -15.31 3.11
C GLN A 249 -8.08 -13.80 3.07
N GLN A 250 -7.49 -13.26 4.13
CA GLN A 250 -7.16 -11.85 4.22
C GLN A 250 -6.14 -11.43 3.14
N LEU A 251 -5.16 -12.29 2.84
CA LEU A 251 -4.13 -12.01 1.82
C LEU A 251 -4.62 -12.28 0.40
N GLU A 252 -5.48 -13.27 0.22
CA GLU A 252 -6.15 -13.53 -1.06
C GLU A 252 -7.02 -12.33 -1.47
N ALA A 253 -7.76 -11.74 -0.53
CA ALA A 253 -8.52 -10.51 -0.76
C ALA A 253 -7.65 -9.31 -1.17
N VAL A 254 -6.37 -9.27 -0.76
CA VAL A 254 -5.39 -8.24 -1.14
C VAL A 254 -4.81 -8.47 -2.55
N ASP A 255 -4.70 -9.71 -3.02
CA ASP A 255 -4.32 -10.00 -4.42
C ASP A 255 -5.52 -9.85 -5.37
N ASP A 256 -6.75 -10.02 -4.86
CA ASP A 256 -8.01 -9.73 -5.57
C ASP A 256 -8.29 -8.22 -5.71
N GLU A 257 -7.57 -7.35 -4.99
CA GLU A 257 -7.56 -5.92 -5.29
C GLU A 257 -6.79 -5.67 -6.60
N PRO A 258 -7.45 -5.10 -7.63
CA PRO A 258 -7.00 -5.24 -9.00
C PRO A 258 -5.62 -4.61 -9.23
N ARG A 259 -4.69 -5.50 -9.59
CA ARG A 259 -3.36 -5.24 -10.13
C ARG A 259 -3.41 -4.02 -11.06
N LEU A 260 -2.82 -2.91 -10.61
CA LEU A 260 -2.67 -1.64 -11.35
C LEU A 260 -3.96 -1.16 -12.03
N ASN A 261 -4.87 -0.63 -11.22
CA ASN A 261 -6.03 0.10 -11.70
C ASN A 261 -5.59 1.15 -12.74
N TRP A 262 -5.97 0.99 -14.01
CA TRP A 262 -5.64 1.89 -15.11
C TRP A 262 -5.98 3.35 -14.79
N ARG A 263 -6.94 3.59 -13.88
CA ARG A 263 -7.29 4.90 -13.34
C ARG A 263 -6.14 5.53 -12.53
N GLN A 264 -5.41 4.73 -11.73
CA GLN A 264 -4.22 5.18 -11.01
C GLN A 264 -3.08 5.51 -11.97
N LEU A 265 -2.88 4.71 -13.03
CA LEU A 265 -1.89 5.01 -14.08
C LEU A 265 -2.24 6.31 -14.82
N LEU A 266 -3.52 6.54 -15.10
CA LEU A 266 -4.01 7.79 -15.68
C LEU A 266 -3.73 8.98 -14.76
N LYS A 267 -4.11 8.88 -13.47
CA LYS A 267 -3.85 9.92 -12.45
C LYS A 267 -2.35 10.24 -12.29
N LYS A 268 -1.50 9.22 -12.27
CA LYS A 268 -0.03 9.36 -12.19
C LYS A 268 0.56 9.98 -13.46
N SER A 269 -0.06 9.77 -14.62
CA SER A 269 0.36 10.37 -15.89
C SER A 269 -0.03 11.84 -15.96
N LEU A 270 -1.24 12.18 -15.51
CA LEU A 270 -1.71 13.56 -15.41
C LEU A 270 -0.91 14.37 -14.38
N GLY A 271 -0.62 13.81 -13.20
CA GLY A 271 0.12 14.50 -12.15
C GLY A 271 1.60 14.78 -12.47
N LYS A 272 2.17 14.10 -13.48
CA LYS A 272 3.55 14.32 -13.94
C LYS A 272 3.65 15.34 -15.07
N MET A 273 2.54 15.75 -15.67
CA MET A 273 2.59 16.75 -16.73
C MET A 273 2.84 18.13 -16.14
N PRO A 274 3.78 18.91 -16.72
CA PRO A 274 4.02 20.25 -16.25
C PRO A 274 2.76 21.08 -16.47
N LEU A 275 2.22 21.63 -15.39
CA LEU A 275 1.23 22.69 -15.46
C LEU A 275 1.86 23.83 -16.26
N GLY A 276 1.33 24.09 -17.46
CA GLY A 276 1.84 25.13 -18.36
C GLY A 276 1.79 26.50 -17.70
N LYS A 277 2.22 27.55 -18.41
CA LYS A 277 2.05 28.93 -17.95
C LYS A 277 1.27 29.72 -18.98
N LYS A 278 0.30 30.50 -18.53
CA LYS A 278 -0.49 31.42 -19.36
C LYS A 278 -0.20 32.85 -18.91
N ASP A 279 -0.03 33.72 -19.89
CA ASP A 279 0.10 35.15 -19.66
C ASP A 279 -1.23 35.73 -19.14
N SER A 280 -1.15 36.50 -18.05
CA SER A 280 -2.28 37.13 -17.39
C SER A 280 -1.92 38.56 -17.03
N TYR A 281 -2.66 39.50 -17.62
CA TYR A 281 -2.56 40.94 -17.31
C TYR A 281 -3.13 41.29 -15.93
N ALA A 282 -3.81 40.35 -15.26
CA ALA A 282 -4.25 40.50 -13.88
C ALA A 282 -3.10 40.27 -12.86
N ARG A 283 -1.90 39.93 -13.33
CA ARG A 283 -0.72 39.66 -12.48
C ARG A 283 0.50 40.37 -13.05
N PHE A 284 1.36 40.90 -12.18
CA PHE A 284 2.61 41.51 -12.62
C PHE A 284 3.65 40.47 -13.06
N ASN A 285 4.47 40.84 -14.03
CA ASN A 285 5.62 40.03 -14.44
C ASN A 285 6.62 39.91 -13.30
N ARG A 286 6.89 38.67 -12.84
CA ARG A 286 7.74 38.41 -11.65
C ARG A 286 9.18 38.92 -11.82
N ARG A 287 9.69 38.99 -13.05
CA ARG A 287 11.05 39.47 -13.35
C ARG A 287 11.09 40.99 -13.56
N GLN A 288 9.96 41.60 -13.96
CA GLN A 288 9.86 43.04 -14.22
C GLN A 288 8.51 43.59 -13.72
N PRO A 289 8.32 43.73 -12.39
CA PRO A 289 7.01 44.08 -11.83
C PRO A 289 6.53 45.50 -12.16
N LEU A 290 7.45 46.42 -12.44
CA LEU A 290 7.18 47.84 -12.73
C LEU A 290 6.73 48.08 -14.20
N ARG A 291 6.83 47.06 -15.06
CA ARG A 291 6.45 47.11 -16.47
C ARG A 291 5.03 46.59 -16.63
N MET A 292 4.06 47.49 -16.47
CA MET A 292 2.61 47.20 -16.53
C MET A 292 2.14 46.74 -17.93
N ASP A 293 2.95 46.98 -18.96
CA ASP A 293 2.79 46.51 -20.34
C ASP A 293 3.06 45.01 -20.49
N LEU A 294 3.84 44.41 -19.59
CA LEU A 294 4.18 43.00 -19.63
C LEU A 294 3.22 42.17 -18.77
N PRO A 295 2.56 41.14 -19.34
CA PRO A 295 1.75 40.24 -18.55
C PRO A 295 2.60 39.42 -17.57
N GLY A 296 2.04 39.14 -16.40
CA GLY A 296 2.54 38.11 -15.50
C GLY A 296 2.15 36.71 -15.97
N GLN A 297 2.70 35.69 -15.34
CA GLN A 297 2.41 34.29 -15.68
C GLN A 297 1.63 33.60 -14.55
N ILE A 298 0.53 32.94 -14.91
CA ILE A 298 -0.24 32.05 -14.06
C ILE A 298 -0.09 30.61 -14.57
N THR A 299 -0.29 29.62 -13.70
CA THR A 299 -0.32 28.21 -14.12
C THR A 299 -1.50 27.96 -15.05
N ASN A 300 -1.24 27.38 -16.21
CA ASN A 300 -2.21 26.93 -17.20
C ASN A 300 -2.44 25.44 -17.01
N LEU A 301 -3.64 25.05 -16.59
CA LEU A 301 -3.98 23.68 -16.22
C LEU A 301 -4.51 22.85 -17.40
N VAL A 302 -4.41 23.36 -18.64
CA VAL A 302 -5.02 22.71 -19.80
C VAL A 302 -4.13 21.58 -20.31
N VAL A 303 -4.31 20.40 -19.72
CA VAL A 303 -3.80 19.14 -20.26
C VAL A 303 -4.75 18.68 -21.38
N ASN A 304 -4.21 18.40 -22.57
CA ASN A 304 -4.98 17.78 -23.65
C ASN A 304 -4.86 16.26 -23.56
N VAL A 305 -5.99 15.57 -23.49
CA VAL A 305 -6.04 14.11 -23.49
C VAL A 305 -6.69 13.66 -24.80
N ALA A 306 -5.88 13.07 -25.66
CA ALA A 306 -6.32 12.49 -26.92
C ALA A 306 -6.57 11.00 -26.71
N VAL A 307 -7.83 10.57 -26.79
CA VAL A 307 -8.21 9.16 -26.71
C VAL A 307 -8.41 8.62 -28.10
N PHE A 308 -7.66 7.57 -28.45
CA PHE A 308 -7.76 6.85 -29.71
C PHE A 308 -8.51 5.55 -29.44
N VAL A 309 -9.64 5.38 -30.10
CA VAL A 309 -10.52 4.21 -29.96
C VAL A 309 -10.39 3.35 -31.20
N ASP A 310 -9.98 2.10 -30.98
CA ASP A 310 -9.87 1.10 -32.02
C ASP A 310 -11.27 0.69 -32.49
N ASN A 311 -11.50 0.81 -33.80
CA ASN A 311 -12.79 0.51 -34.42
C ASN A 311 -12.83 -0.89 -35.07
N SER A 312 -11.84 -1.74 -34.78
CA SER A 312 -11.82 -3.14 -35.20
C SER A 312 -13.04 -3.92 -34.70
N GLY A 313 -13.40 -4.98 -35.43
CA GLY A 313 -14.60 -5.78 -35.16
C GLY A 313 -14.63 -6.47 -33.79
N SER A 314 -13.51 -6.50 -33.07
CA SER A 314 -13.33 -7.12 -31.75
C SER A 314 -13.79 -6.26 -30.58
N MET A 315 -13.95 -4.93 -30.76
CA MET A 315 -14.39 -4.03 -29.68
C MET A 315 -15.90 -3.75 -29.72
N GLY A 316 -16.58 -4.01 -28.59
CA GLY A 316 -18.02 -3.77 -28.43
C GLY A 316 -18.36 -2.32 -28.09
N GLU A 317 -19.47 -1.81 -28.63
CA GLU A 317 -19.94 -0.42 -28.40
C GLU A 317 -20.14 -0.11 -26.90
N ARG A 318 -20.67 -1.08 -26.14
CA ARG A 318 -20.90 -0.95 -24.69
C ARG A 318 -19.59 -0.82 -23.91
N GLU A 319 -18.56 -1.55 -24.31
CA GLU A 319 -17.24 -1.55 -23.67
C GLU A 319 -16.55 -0.20 -23.84
N ILE A 320 -16.57 0.31 -25.07
CA ILE A 320 -16.01 1.62 -25.43
C ILE A 320 -16.75 2.73 -24.65
N SER A 321 -18.07 2.69 -24.63
CA SER A 321 -18.88 3.68 -23.92
C SER A 321 -18.61 3.70 -22.41
N TYR A 322 -18.43 2.53 -21.80
CA TYR A 322 -18.03 2.41 -20.40
C TYR A 322 -16.66 3.06 -20.16
N LEU A 323 -15.64 2.72 -20.96
CA LEU A 323 -14.28 3.23 -20.79
C LEU A 323 -14.22 4.74 -20.96
N LEU A 324 -14.87 5.29 -21.98
CA LEU A 324 -14.94 6.73 -22.21
C LEU A 324 -15.63 7.45 -21.05
N THR A 325 -16.68 6.86 -20.47
CA THR A 325 -17.36 7.41 -19.30
C THR A 325 -16.43 7.47 -18.08
N GLN A 326 -15.66 6.41 -17.85
CA GLN A 326 -14.71 6.34 -16.73
C GLN A 326 -13.53 7.32 -16.93
N ILE A 327 -12.97 7.42 -18.14
CA ILE A 327 -11.90 8.38 -18.46
C ILE A 327 -12.40 9.80 -18.21
N ARG A 328 -13.61 10.13 -18.69
CA ARG A 328 -14.22 11.45 -18.47
C ARG A 328 -14.39 11.77 -16.99
N ALA A 329 -14.85 10.80 -16.18
CA ALA A 329 -15.03 11.01 -14.75
C ALA A 329 -13.71 11.43 -14.07
N ILE A 330 -12.58 10.87 -14.50
CA ILE A 330 -11.26 11.27 -14.02
C ILE A 330 -10.87 12.63 -14.57
N MET A 331 -11.10 12.91 -15.86
CA MET A 331 -10.76 14.20 -16.48
C MET A 331 -11.48 15.38 -15.82
N LYS A 332 -12.70 15.19 -15.32
CA LYS A 332 -13.47 16.23 -14.61
C LYS A 332 -12.73 16.75 -13.37
N VAL A 333 -11.93 15.92 -12.70
CA VAL A 333 -11.16 16.31 -11.51
C VAL A 333 -9.97 17.21 -11.89
N TYR A 334 -9.44 17.04 -13.11
CA TYR A 334 -8.22 17.72 -13.57
C TYR A 334 -8.47 18.82 -14.61
N ASP A 335 -9.73 19.20 -14.85
CA ASP A 335 -10.15 20.22 -15.85
C ASP A 335 -9.47 20.05 -17.24
N ALA A 336 -9.22 18.79 -17.62
CA ALA A 336 -8.50 18.44 -18.84
C ALA A 336 -9.43 18.38 -20.05
N LYS A 337 -8.93 18.77 -21.22
CA LYS A 337 -9.67 18.68 -22.48
C LYS A 337 -9.60 17.25 -23.01
N LEU A 338 -10.74 16.62 -23.19
CA LEU A 338 -10.85 15.24 -23.67
C LEU A 338 -11.33 15.22 -25.12
N THR A 339 -10.48 14.80 -26.06
CA THR A 339 -10.82 14.64 -27.46
C THR A 339 -10.74 13.16 -27.84
N VAL A 340 -11.82 12.63 -28.43
CA VAL A 340 -11.92 11.24 -28.85
C VAL A 340 -11.75 11.16 -30.36
N TYR A 341 -10.86 10.27 -30.80
CA TYR A 341 -10.57 9.93 -32.19
C TYR A 341 -10.86 8.45 -32.40
N SER A 342 -11.49 8.10 -33.51
CA SER A 342 -11.56 6.71 -33.97
C SER A 342 -10.40 6.42 -34.91
N PHE A 343 -9.88 5.19 -34.87
CA PHE A 343 -8.84 4.76 -35.79
C PHE A 343 -9.02 3.30 -36.24
N ASP A 344 -8.54 3.01 -37.44
CA ASP A 344 -8.41 1.68 -38.02
C ASP A 344 -7.02 1.51 -38.68
N THR A 345 -6.98 1.50 -40.00
CA THR A 345 -5.80 1.73 -40.84
C THR A 345 -5.34 3.19 -40.86
N GLN A 346 -6.25 4.13 -40.60
CA GLN A 346 -5.99 5.56 -40.52
C GLN A 346 -6.75 6.20 -39.35
N VAL A 347 -6.32 7.39 -38.92
CA VAL A 347 -7.04 8.17 -37.90
C VAL A 347 -8.13 9.00 -38.59
N HIS A 348 -9.37 8.81 -38.17
CA HIS A 348 -10.54 9.50 -38.71
C HIS A 348 -10.75 10.82 -37.93
N ALA A 349 -9.93 11.82 -38.26
CA ALA A 349 -9.91 13.11 -37.55
C ALA A 349 -11.12 14.01 -37.85
N GLN A 350 -11.89 13.75 -38.91
CA GLN A 350 -13.05 14.57 -39.30
C GLN A 350 -14.25 14.33 -38.38
N GLU A 351 -14.33 13.14 -37.79
CA GLU A 351 -15.37 12.67 -36.89
C GLU A 351 -14.94 12.78 -35.41
N ALA A 352 -13.77 13.34 -35.15
CA ALA A 352 -13.27 13.56 -33.81
C ALA A 352 -14.17 14.54 -33.05
N TYR A 353 -14.44 14.23 -31.78
CA TYR A 353 -15.30 15.07 -30.95
C TYR A 353 -14.71 15.31 -29.56
N GLU A 354 -14.98 16.50 -29.03
CA GLU A 354 -14.62 16.89 -27.67
C GLU A 354 -15.72 16.46 -26.70
N VAL A 355 -15.35 15.67 -25.70
CA VAL A 355 -16.28 15.13 -24.70
C VAL A 355 -16.44 16.13 -23.55
N LYS A 356 -17.46 16.99 -23.62
CA LYS A 356 -17.80 17.91 -22.53
C LYS A 356 -18.77 17.27 -21.53
N GLN A 357 -19.73 16.48 -22.03
CA GLN A 357 -20.75 15.77 -21.26
C GLN A 357 -20.77 14.25 -21.54
N ALA A 358 -21.13 13.42 -20.55
CA ALA A 358 -21.15 11.95 -20.70
C ALA A 358 -22.24 11.52 -21.69
N THR A 359 -23.30 12.32 -21.78
CA THR A 359 -24.39 12.21 -22.74
C THR A 359 -23.95 12.47 -24.20
N GLN A 360 -22.74 12.99 -24.42
CA GLN A 360 -22.18 13.24 -25.76
C GLN A 360 -21.29 12.10 -26.26
N ILE A 361 -21.08 11.04 -25.46
CA ILE A 361 -20.36 9.85 -25.91
C ILE A 361 -21.27 9.13 -26.90
N ARG A 362 -21.01 9.32 -28.19
CA ARG A 362 -21.66 8.63 -29.30
C ARG A 362 -20.57 7.88 -30.03
N PHE A 363 -20.66 6.57 -30.03
CA PHE A 363 -19.76 5.74 -30.82
C PHE A 363 -20.56 5.16 -31.98
N GLU A 364 -20.29 5.66 -33.18
CA GLU A 364 -20.78 5.07 -34.41
C GLU A 364 -19.60 4.37 -35.09
N ARG A 365 -19.77 3.09 -35.42
CA ARG A 365 -18.72 2.29 -36.07
C ARG A 365 -18.51 2.78 -37.49
N ILE A 366 -17.40 3.48 -37.72
CA ILE A 366 -16.96 3.98 -39.03
C ILE A 366 -15.95 3.00 -39.63
N GLY A 367 -16.42 2.01 -40.39
CA GLY A 367 -15.56 1.06 -41.12
C GLY A 367 -15.14 -0.20 -40.36
N GLY A 368 -14.29 -1.01 -41.00
CA GLY A 368 -13.91 -2.37 -40.56
C GLY A 368 -12.69 -2.96 -41.29
N GLY A 369 -11.67 -2.13 -41.57
CA GLY A 369 -10.36 -2.59 -42.03
C GLY A 369 -9.43 -2.84 -40.84
N GLY A 370 -8.44 -3.72 -40.99
CA GLY A 370 -7.53 -4.10 -39.88
C GLY A 370 -6.80 -2.93 -39.20
N THR A 371 -6.17 -3.21 -38.07
CA THR A 371 -5.63 -2.18 -37.15
C THR A 371 -4.18 -1.79 -37.48
N ARG A 372 -3.91 -0.49 -37.69
CA ARG A 372 -2.57 0.07 -37.84
C ARG A 372 -2.31 1.17 -36.80
N PHE A 373 -1.54 0.84 -35.78
CA PHE A 373 -1.18 1.79 -34.72
C PHE A 373 -0.25 2.91 -35.18
N GLN A 374 0.55 2.71 -36.23
CA GLN A 374 1.46 3.76 -36.75
C GLN A 374 0.71 5.05 -37.15
N SER A 375 -0.54 4.91 -37.62
CA SER A 375 -1.38 6.04 -38.03
C SER A 375 -1.61 7.05 -36.90
N ILE A 376 -1.68 6.59 -35.65
CA ILE A 376 -1.84 7.42 -34.45
C ILE A 376 -0.60 8.29 -34.23
N PHE A 377 0.59 7.70 -34.34
CA PHE A 377 1.86 8.42 -34.13
C PHE A 377 2.14 9.41 -35.26
N ASP A 378 1.82 9.05 -36.50
CA ASP A 378 1.91 9.95 -37.65
C ASP A 378 0.96 11.16 -37.47
N PHE A 379 -0.27 10.92 -36.99
CA PHE A 379 -1.23 11.98 -36.69
C PHE A 379 -0.73 12.91 -35.58
N LEU A 380 -0.24 12.35 -34.47
CA LEU A 380 0.31 13.14 -33.35
C LEU A 380 1.51 13.99 -33.79
N HIS A 381 2.36 13.46 -34.66
CA HIS A 381 3.47 14.20 -35.24
C HIS A 381 2.99 15.35 -36.13
N GLN A 382 2.00 15.11 -37.00
CA GLN A 382 1.41 16.16 -37.85
C GLN A 382 0.74 17.29 -37.03
N GLN A 383 0.16 16.97 -35.87
CA GLN A 383 -0.42 17.96 -34.95
C GLN A 383 0.62 18.68 -34.07
N HIS A 384 1.92 18.39 -34.25
CA HIS A 384 3.01 18.90 -33.41
C HIS A 384 2.78 18.65 -31.90
N ALA A 385 2.13 17.54 -31.55
CA ALA A 385 1.85 17.19 -30.17
C ALA A 385 3.15 16.90 -29.40
N THR A 386 3.28 17.47 -28.21
CA THR A 386 4.45 17.26 -27.34
C THR A 386 4.09 16.48 -26.09
N ASN A 387 5.07 15.78 -25.50
CA ASN A 387 4.89 15.03 -24.24
C ASN A 387 4.48 15.92 -23.05
N ASN A 388 4.65 17.24 -23.15
CA ASN A 388 4.31 18.19 -22.09
C ASN A 388 2.86 18.67 -22.15
N ASP A 389 2.27 18.67 -23.35
CA ASP A 389 0.94 19.26 -23.58
C ASP A 389 -0.14 18.21 -23.82
N THR A 390 0.24 17.01 -24.27
CA THR A 390 -0.69 15.97 -24.69
C THR A 390 -0.37 14.61 -24.06
N LEU A 391 -1.42 13.95 -23.56
CA LEU A 391 -1.43 12.55 -23.17
C LEU A 391 -2.26 11.76 -24.19
N ALA A 392 -1.64 10.79 -24.87
CA ALA A 392 -2.36 9.88 -25.75
C ALA A 392 -2.81 8.64 -24.98
N VAL A 393 -4.09 8.32 -25.04
CA VAL A 393 -4.68 7.10 -24.47
C VAL A 393 -5.19 6.25 -25.61
N ILE A 394 -4.67 5.04 -25.77
CA ILE A 394 -5.06 4.12 -26.85
C ILE A 394 -5.91 3.01 -26.25
N LEU A 395 -7.16 2.89 -26.70
CA LEU A 395 -8.08 1.81 -26.34
C LEU A 395 -8.09 0.79 -27.48
N THR A 396 -7.63 -0.44 -27.23
CA THR A 396 -7.51 -1.50 -28.26
C THR A 396 -7.53 -2.89 -27.61
N ASP A 397 -7.71 -3.93 -28.43
CA ASP A 397 -7.52 -5.33 -28.04
C ASP A 397 -6.06 -5.81 -28.16
N GLY A 398 -5.15 -4.93 -28.61
CA GLY A 398 -3.72 -5.18 -28.65
C GLY A 398 -3.20 -5.86 -29.92
N TRP A 399 -4.07 -6.23 -30.86
CA TRP A 399 -3.66 -6.91 -32.09
C TRP A 399 -3.30 -5.90 -33.19
N GLY A 400 -2.09 -6.00 -33.74
CA GLY A 400 -1.64 -5.09 -34.78
C GLY A 400 -0.15 -5.24 -35.14
N GLU A 401 0.50 -4.12 -35.45
CA GLU A 401 1.89 -4.11 -35.92
C GLU A 401 2.89 -4.29 -34.76
N ALA A 402 3.96 -5.07 -34.99
CA ALA A 402 4.93 -5.39 -33.95
C ALA A 402 5.97 -4.29 -33.67
N LYS A 403 6.16 -3.36 -34.60
CA LYS A 403 7.13 -2.26 -34.54
C LYS A 403 6.45 -0.94 -34.89
N LEU A 404 6.77 0.10 -34.13
CA LEU A 404 6.22 1.45 -34.28
C LEU A 404 7.33 2.49 -34.23
N GLU A 405 7.19 3.54 -35.04
CA GLU A 405 8.01 4.75 -34.95
C GLU A 405 7.24 5.81 -34.15
N SER A 406 7.67 6.05 -32.91
CA SER A 406 6.98 6.94 -31.97
C SER A 406 7.38 8.41 -32.09
N TYR A 407 8.31 8.78 -32.98
CA TYR A 407 8.83 10.14 -33.16
C TYR A 407 9.23 10.85 -31.83
N ARG A 408 9.80 10.10 -30.87
CA ARG A 408 10.17 10.58 -29.50
C ARG A 408 8.98 10.97 -28.61
N PHE A 409 7.77 10.65 -29.03
CA PHE A 409 6.59 10.75 -28.18
C PHE A 409 6.52 9.54 -27.25
N SER A 410 6.54 9.79 -25.94
CA SER A 410 6.58 8.76 -24.90
C SER A 410 5.38 8.83 -23.94
N ASN A 411 4.58 9.91 -24.01
CA ASN A 411 3.42 10.11 -23.15
C ASN A 411 2.18 9.37 -23.69
N VAL A 412 2.29 8.05 -23.79
CA VAL A 412 1.25 7.15 -24.29
C VAL A 412 0.85 6.16 -23.20
N LEU A 413 -0.46 6.02 -22.97
CA LEU A 413 -1.07 5.01 -22.13
C LEU A 413 -1.88 4.05 -23.02
N TRP A 414 -1.50 2.78 -23.02
CA TRP A 414 -2.27 1.72 -23.67
C TRP A 414 -3.23 1.14 -22.64
N VAL A 415 -4.50 1.05 -23.02
CA VAL A 415 -5.55 0.41 -22.24
C VAL A 415 -6.10 -0.73 -23.08
N LEU A 416 -5.74 -1.95 -22.70
CA LEU A 416 -6.09 -3.17 -23.38
C LEU A 416 -7.37 -3.75 -22.79
N THR A 417 -8.25 -4.24 -23.64
CA THR A 417 -9.43 -5.04 -23.26
C THR A 417 -9.09 -6.52 -23.06
N THR A 418 -7.94 -6.94 -23.55
CA THR A 418 -7.34 -8.28 -23.48
C THR A 418 -6.17 -8.30 -22.50
N GLU A 419 -5.61 -9.49 -22.26
CA GLU A 419 -4.42 -9.61 -21.44
C GLU A 419 -3.22 -8.86 -22.04
N ARG A 420 -2.31 -8.41 -21.17
CA ARG A 420 -1.10 -7.68 -21.58
C ARG A 420 -0.20 -8.50 -22.53
N SER A 421 -0.25 -9.82 -22.46
CA SER A 421 0.49 -10.78 -23.30
C SER A 421 0.07 -10.73 -24.77
N GLU A 422 -1.14 -10.26 -25.07
CA GLU A 422 -1.69 -10.21 -26.42
C GLU A 422 -1.31 -8.95 -27.20
N LEU A 423 -0.65 -7.98 -26.56
CA LEU A 423 -0.18 -6.78 -27.23
C LEU A 423 0.94 -7.12 -28.22
N SER A 424 0.66 -6.93 -29.50
CA SER A 424 1.58 -7.28 -30.61
C SER A 424 2.85 -6.42 -30.65
N VAL A 425 2.83 -5.22 -30.05
CA VAL A 425 3.93 -4.26 -30.11
C VAL A 425 5.04 -4.63 -29.12
N THR A 426 6.24 -4.90 -29.64
CA THR A 426 7.35 -5.47 -28.86
C THR A 426 8.33 -4.43 -28.27
N ASN A 427 8.36 -3.19 -28.79
CA ASN A 427 9.36 -2.17 -28.44
C ASN A 427 8.78 -0.98 -27.67
N LEU A 428 8.04 -1.25 -26.59
CA LEU A 428 7.33 -0.21 -25.85
C LEU A 428 8.16 0.32 -24.66
N GLN A 429 8.52 1.60 -24.70
CA GLN A 429 8.88 2.39 -23.49
C GLN A 429 7.63 2.98 -22.80
N THR A 430 6.43 2.54 -23.17
CA THR A 430 5.14 3.15 -22.81
C THR A 430 4.42 2.38 -21.71
N ARG A 431 3.44 3.04 -21.07
CA ARG A 431 2.66 2.45 -19.97
C ARG A 431 1.51 1.63 -20.56
N VAL A 432 1.36 0.38 -20.11
CA VAL A 432 0.31 -0.55 -20.58
C VAL A 432 -0.53 -0.99 -19.38
N ALA A 433 -1.86 -0.91 -19.52
CA ALA A 433 -2.83 -1.39 -18.56
C ALA A 433 -3.79 -2.37 -19.24
N SER A 434 -4.17 -3.43 -18.54
CA SER A 434 -5.15 -4.43 -19.00
C SER A 434 -6.46 -4.27 -18.23
N LEU A 435 -7.59 -4.41 -18.92
CA LEU A 435 -8.94 -4.44 -18.37
C LEU A 435 -9.46 -5.87 -18.21
N ALA A 436 -8.71 -6.89 -18.67
CA ALA A 436 -9.11 -8.29 -18.58
C ALA A 436 -9.45 -8.70 -17.14
N ASP A 437 -8.81 -8.08 -16.15
CA ASP A 437 -9.00 -8.40 -14.73
C ASP A 437 -9.96 -7.41 -14.00
N ASP A 438 -10.55 -6.42 -14.69
CA ASP A 438 -11.47 -5.46 -14.05
C ASP A 438 -12.86 -6.11 -13.83
N PRO A 439 -13.31 -6.32 -12.57
CA PRO A 439 -14.56 -7.01 -12.28
C PRO A 439 -15.79 -6.25 -12.79
N ASN A 440 -15.72 -4.93 -12.98
CA ASN A 440 -16.81 -4.16 -13.58
C ASN A 440 -16.83 -4.31 -15.11
N TYR A 441 -15.66 -4.41 -15.74
CA TYR A 441 -15.55 -4.70 -17.17
C TYR A 441 -16.05 -6.12 -17.47
N GLN A 442 -15.66 -7.11 -16.66
CA GLN A 442 -16.11 -8.49 -16.81
C GLN A 442 -17.62 -8.64 -16.69
N LYS A 443 -18.28 -7.90 -15.78
CA LYS A 443 -19.75 -7.85 -15.69
C LYS A 443 -20.39 -7.31 -16.96
N ILE A 444 -19.83 -6.28 -17.57
CA ILE A 444 -20.35 -5.69 -18.82
C ILE A 444 -20.18 -6.67 -19.98
N LYS A 445 -19.04 -7.38 -20.02
CA LYS A 445 -18.73 -8.40 -21.03
C LYS A 445 -19.61 -9.66 -20.94
N THR A 446 -19.97 -10.08 -19.71
CA THR A 446 -20.83 -11.26 -19.45
C THR A 446 -22.33 -10.98 -19.56
N THR A 447 -22.77 -9.72 -19.62
CA THR A 447 -24.19 -9.37 -19.85
C THR A 447 -24.56 -9.38 -21.35
N ASN A 448 -23.91 -10.26 -22.13
CA ASN A 448 -24.16 -10.48 -23.55
C ASN A 448 -25.16 -11.60 -23.79
#